data_AF-A0A834HVS1-F1
#
_entry.id   AF-A0A834HVS1-F1
#
_cell.length_a   1.000
_cell.length_b   1.000
_cell.length_c   1.000
_cell.angle_alpha   90.00
_cell.angle_beta   90.00
_cell.angle_gamma   90.00
#
_symmetry.space_group_name_H-M   'P 1'
#
loop_
_entity.id
_entity.type
_entity.pdbx_description
1 polymer ?
#
loop_
_entity_poly.entity_id
_entity_poly.type
_entity_poly.pdbx_seq_one_letter_code
_entity_poly.pdbx_strand_id
1 'polypeptide(L)'
;MSLQCPIGPEANILEPSARQVHRLWLKNPVVSIADLEVFKQVNHRNWSSHVIDITFPVESGIEGFIKKLQEICDEANEAASTNQIIILSDRLASKERIPISSLLALGATHHHLIETRKRMKVALIAESAEAREL
;
A
#
# COMPACT_ATOMS: atom_id res chain seq x y z
N MET A 1 -4.52 2.75 26.09
CA MET A 1 -4.85 2.79 24.64
C MET A 1 -3.84 1.92 23.90
N SER A 2 -4.24 1.27 22.79
CA SER A 2 -3.38 0.36 22.02
C SER A 2 -3.14 0.91 20.61
N LEU A 3 -1.92 0.75 20.10
CA LEU A 3 -1.54 1.06 18.71
C LEU A 3 -1.40 -0.20 17.85
N GLN A 4 -1.81 -1.36 18.36
CA GLN A 4 -1.68 -2.62 17.64
C GLN A 4 -2.40 -2.55 16.29
N CYS A 5 -1.69 -2.96 15.25
CA CYS A 5 -2.14 -2.86 13.86
C CYS A 5 -2.01 -4.23 13.19
N PRO A 6 -3.08 -5.03 13.14
CA PRO A 6 -3.08 -6.27 12.36
C PRO A 6 -3.15 -5.92 10.87
N ILE A 7 -2.21 -6.43 10.08
CA ILE A 7 -2.15 -6.19 8.63
C ILE A 7 -2.23 -7.49 7.84
N GLY A 8 -2.70 -7.38 6.60
CA GLY A 8 -2.91 -8.48 5.67
C GLY A 8 -4.39 -8.85 5.49
N PRO A 9 -4.67 -9.87 4.65
CA PRO A 9 -6.01 -10.26 4.23
C PRO A 9 -6.92 -10.64 5.40
N GLU A 10 -8.18 -10.24 5.27
CA GLU A 10 -9.24 -10.56 6.21
C GLU A 10 -10.08 -11.72 5.67
N ALA A 11 -10.33 -12.72 6.52
CA ALA A 11 -11.16 -13.88 6.18
C ALA A 11 -12.64 -13.59 6.45
N ASN A 12 -13.52 -14.50 5.99
CA ASN A 12 -14.97 -14.39 6.23
C ASN A 12 -15.25 -14.32 7.74
N ILE A 13 -15.93 -13.25 8.17
CA ILE A 13 -16.29 -13.04 9.58
C ILE A 13 -17.47 -13.89 10.04
N LEU A 14 -18.29 -14.39 9.11
CA LEU A 14 -19.48 -15.20 9.40
C LEU A 14 -19.15 -16.67 9.65
N GLU A 15 -17.92 -17.09 9.28
CA GLU A 15 -17.43 -18.46 9.43
C GLU A 15 -16.24 -18.48 10.40
N PRO A 16 -16.41 -18.99 11.63
CA PRO A 16 -15.31 -19.13 12.57
C PRO A 16 -14.19 -19.99 11.97
N SER A 17 -12.99 -19.42 11.85
CA SER A 17 -11.85 -20.11 11.22
C SER A 17 -10.53 -19.59 11.74
N ALA A 18 -9.54 -20.48 11.90
CA ALA A 18 -8.16 -20.10 12.21
C ALA A 18 -7.54 -19.16 11.14
N ARG A 19 -8.09 -19.13 9.93
CA ARG A 19 -7.68 -18.18 8.88
C ARG A 19 -7.89 -16.72 9.30
N GLN A 20 -8.81 -16.42 10.19
CA GLN A 20 -9.07 -15.05 10.67
C GLN A 20 -7.87 -14.48 11.45
N VAL A 21 -7.04 -15.33 12.04
CA VAL A 21 -5.81 -14.91 12.75
C VAL A 21 -4.56 -15.00 11.86
N HIS A 22 -4.71 -15.28 10.55
CA HIS A 22 -3.59 -15.28 9.62
C HIS A 22 -3.18 -13.85 9.21
N ARG A 23 -2.97 -12.96 10.18
CA ARG A 23 -2.53 -11.57 9.97
C ARG A 23 -1.14 -11.36 10.56
N LEU A 24 -0.39 -10.39 10.04
CA LEU A 24 0.84 -9.94 10.70
C LEU A 24 0.45 -8.92 11.76
N TRP A 25 0.88 -9.16 13.00
CA TRP A 25 0.47 -8.34 14.14
C TRP A 25 1.54 -7.33 14.50
N LEU A 26 1.38 -6.08 14.05
CA LEU A 26 2.30 -5.01 14.38
C LEU A 26 1.95 -4.40 15.74
N LYS A 27 2.99 -4.03 16.49
CA LYS A 27 2.83 -3.36 17.80
C LYS A 27 2.35 -1.91 17.64
N ASN A 28 2.72 -1.27 16.54
CA ASN A 28 2.36 0.09 16.17
C ASN A 28 2.37 0.23 14.63
N PRO A 29 1.73 1.26 14.04
CA PRO A 29 1.66 1.41 12.58
C PRO A 29 2.93 2.03 11.96
N VAL A 30 3.92 2.42 12.75
CA VAL A 30 5.17 3.01 12.28
C VAL A 30 6.17 1.88 12.01
N VAL A 31 6.62 1.78 10.76
CA VAL A 31 7.50 0.71 10.29
C VAL A 31 8.89 1.31 10.04
N SER A 32 9.93 0.64 10.53
CA SER A 32 11.30 1.06 10.24
C SER A 32 11.67 0.76 8.78
N ILE A 33 12.69 1.45 8.25
CA ILE A 33 13.16 1.19 6.87
C ILE A 33 13.59 -0.28 6.73
N ALA A 34 14.25 -0.85 7.74
CA ALA A 34 14.68 -2.24 7.73
C ALA A 34 13.48 -3.21 7.69
N ASP A 35 12.44 -2.95 8.47
CA ASP A 35 11.21 -3.76 8.47
C ASP A 35 10.45 -3.62 7.14
N LEU A 36 10.49 -2.45 6.51
CA LEU A 36 9.90 -2.24 5.19
C LEU A 36 10.59 -3.10 4.12
N GLU A 37 11.92 -3.23 4.15
CA GLU A 37 12.63 -4.12 3.24
C GLU A 37 12.26 -5.60 3.47
N VAL A 38 11.99 -5.99 4.72
CA VAL A 38 11.43 -7.32 5.01
C VAL A 38 10.05 -7.50 4.38
N PHE A 39 9.19 -6.47 4.41
CA PHE A 39 7.89 -6.54 3.73
C PHE A 39 8.01 -6.66 2.22
N LYS A 40 8.94 -5.95 1.58
CA LYS A 40 9.21 -6.03 0.13
C LYS A 40 9.65 -7.42 -0.32
N GLN A 41 10.20 -8.22 0.60
CA GLN A 41 10.70 -9.58 0.34
C GLN A 41 9.87 -10.66 1.05
N VAL A 42 8.64 -10.34 1.45
CA VAL A 42 7.81 -11.27 2.21
C VAL A 42 7.58 -12.56 1.42
N ASN A 43 7.79 -13.70 2.09
CA ASN A 43 7.45 -15.04 1.57
C ASN A 43 6.81 -15.91 2.67
N HIS A 44 6.18 -15.27 3.65
CA HIS A 44 5.48 -15.97 4.73
C HIS A 44 4.07 -16.32 4.27
N ARG A 45 3.65 -17.59 4.40
CA ARG A 45 2.29 -18.07 4.04
C ARG A 45 1.92 -17.82 2.57
N ASN A 46 2.88 -17.90 1.66
CA ASN A 46 2.74 -17.57 0.23
C ASN A 46 2.28 -16.12 0.00
N TRP A 47 2.55 -15.23 0.96
CA TRP A 47 2.29 -13.81 0.73
C TRP A 47 3.36 -13.24 -0.17
N SER A 48 2.93 -12.32 -1.02
CA SER A 48 3.81 -11.46 -1.79
C SER A 48 3.42 -10.00 -1.59
N SER A 49 4.39 -9.14 -1.86
CA SER A 49 4.23 -7.69 -1.87
C SER A 49 4.40 -7.14 -3.27
N HIS A 50 3.65 -6.08 -3.60
CA HIS A 50 3.83 -5.30 -4.81
C HIS A 50 4.15 -3.85 -4.45
N VAL A 51 5.22 -3.30 -5.02
CA VAL A 51 5.63 -1.90 -4.80
C VAL A 51 5.14 -1.08 -5.99
N ILE A 52 4.30 -0.09 -5.71
CA ILE A 52 3.78 0.85 -6.68
C ILE A 52 4.55 2.15 -6.52
N ASP A 53 5.23 2.54 -7.59
CA ASP A 53 5.87 3.86 -7.69
C ASP A 53 4.78 4.93 -7.82
N ILE A 54 4.72 5.87 -6.87
CA ILE A 54 3.75 6.98 -6.87
C ILE A 54 4.35 8.29 -7.43
N THR A 55 5.41 8.19 -8.23
CA THR A 55 6.03 9.32 -8.91
C THR A 55 5.75 9.34 -10.41
N PHE A 56 5.74 10.53 -11.04
CA PHE A 56 5.55 10.68 -12.49
C PHE A 56 6.59 11.64 -13.10
N PRO A 57 6.87 11.55 -14.42
CA PRO A 57 7.84 12.42 -15.08
C PRO A 57 7.42 13.89 -15.05
N VAL A 58 8.37 14.80 -14.77
CA VAL A 58 8.15 16.27 -14.78
C VAL A 58 7.59 16.74 -16.12
N GLU A 59 8.07 16.17 -17.22
CA GLU A 59 7.67 16.50 -18.59
C GLU A 59 6.18 16.29 -18.87
N SER A 60 5.51 15.43 -18.09
CA SER A 60 4.08 15.13 -18.26
C SER A 60 3.15 16.22 -17.69
N GLY A 61 3.68 17.19 -16.94
CA GLY A 61 2.90 18.31 -16.41
C GLY A 61 1.68 17.90 -15.57
N ILE A 62 0.64 18.73 -15.58
CA ILE A 62 -0.59 18.54 -14.78
C ILE A 62 -1.39 17.32 -15.26
N GLU A 63 -1.43 17.06 -16.56
CA GLU A 63 -2.11 15.88 -17.11
C GLU A 63 -1.45 14.58 -16.63
N GLY A 64 -0.12 14.58 -16.51
CA GLY A 64 0.65 13.47 -15.93
C GLY A 64 0.25 13.14 -14.50
N PHE A 65 -0.10 14.15 -13.69
CA PHE A 65 -0.55 13.94 -12.32
C PHE A 65 -1.87 13.17 -12.25
N ILE A 66 -2.89 13.63 -12.99
CA ILE A 66 -4.22 12.99 -13.00
C ILE A 66 -4.10 11.57 -13.56
N LYS A 67 -3.35 11.42 -14.65
CA LYS A 67 -3.12 10.12 -15.27
C LYS A 67 -2.41 9.16 -14.32
N LYS A 68 -1.33 9.60 -13.67
CA LYS A 68 -0.58 8.75 -12.74
C LYS A 68 -1.41 8.35 -11.53
N LEU A 69 -2.25 9.24 -11.00
CA LEU A 69 -3.16 8.89 -9.91
C LEU A 69 -4.13 7.77 -10.30
N GLN A 70 -4.69 7.83 -11.51
CA GLN A 70 -5.54 6.76 -12.04
C GLN A 70 -4.74 5.46 -12.24
N GLU A 71 -3.54 5.53 -12.83
CA GLU A 71 -2.65 4.39 -13.01
C GLU A 71 -2.32 3.69 -11.68
N ILE A 72 -2.06 4.45 -10.60
CA ILE A 72 -1.82 3.89 -9.26
C ILE A 72 -3.05 3.09 -8.76
N CYS A 73 -4.25 3.64 -8.93
CA CYS A 73 -5.49 2.96 -8.53
C CYS A 73 -5.70 1.65 -9.31
N ASP A 74 -5.52 1.70 -10.62
CA ASP A 74 -5.69 0.54 -11.51
C ASP A 74 -4.63 -0.53 -11.22
N GLU A 75 -3.36 -0.13 -11.09
CA GLU A 75 -2.25 -1.03 -10.72
C GLU A 75 -2.49 -1.68 -9.36
N ALA A 76 -2.95 -0.92 -8.36
CA ALA A 76 -3.27 -1.47 -7.04
C ALA A 76 -4.43 -2.46 -7.11
N ASN A 77 -5.46 -2.17 -7.91
CA ASN A 77 -6.60 -3.07 -8.12
C ASN A 77 -6.16 -4.38 -8.78
N GLU A 78 -5.29 -4.33 -9.77
CA GLU A 78 -4.71 -5.52 -10.41
C GLU A 78 -3.84 -6.31 -9.40
N ALA A 79 -2.88 -5.64 -8.76
CA ALA A 79 -1.95 -6.22 -7.80
C ALA A 79 -2.66 -6.88 -6.61
N ALA A 80 -3.81 -6.36 -6.16
CA ALA A 80 -4.61 -6.93 -5.07
C ALA A 80 -5.21 -8.30 -5.36
N SER A 81 -5.12 -8.77 -6.61
CA SER A 81 -5.61 -10.10 -7.01
C SER A 81 -4.61 -11.21 -6.67
N THR A 82 -3.32 -10.88 -6.64
CA THR A 82 -2.22 -11.85 -6.46
C THR A 82 -1.38 -11.56 -5.22
N ASN A 83 -1.32 -10.30 -4.77
CA ASN A 83 -0.50 -9.87 -3.65
C ASN A 83 -1.35 -9.60 -2.40
N GLN A 84 -0.74 -9.73 -1.21
CA GLN A 84 -1.38 -9.47 0.09
C GLN A 84 -0.87 -8.18 0.72
N ILE A 85 0.20 -7.60 0.19
CA ILE A 85 0.76 -6.33 0.63
C ILE A 85 0.97 -5.45 -0.61
N ILE A 86 0.49 -4.22 -0.55
CA ILE A 86 0.77 -3.19 -1.54
C ILE A 86 1.51 -2.06 -0.83
N ILE A 87 2.65 -1.68 -1.39
CA ILE A 87 3.51 -0.61 -0.87
C ILE A 87 3.46 0.54 -1.86
N LEU A 88 2.90 1.67 -1.45
CA LEU A 88 2.94 2.91 -2.22
C LEU A 88 4.24 3.64 -1.88
N SER A 89 5.09 3.91 -2.87
CA SER A 89 6.45 4.42 -2.63
C SER A 89 6.77 5.66 -3.45
N ASP A 90 7.19 6.73 -2.76
CA ASP A 90 7.71 7.95 -3.38
C ASP A 90 9.24 7.95 -3.53
N ARG A 91 9.90 6.81 -3.27
CA ARG A 91 11.35 6.66 -3.21
C ARG A 91 12.08 7.11 -4.48
N LEU A 92 11.42 7.04 -5.64
CA LEU A 92 11.97 7.42 -6.94
C LEU A 92 11.88 8.94 -7.24
N ALA A 93 11.42 9.75 -6.27
CA ALA A 93 11.39 11.19 -6.40
C ALA A 93 12.79 11.75 -6.73
N SER A 94 12.87 12.57 -7.77
CA SER A 94 14.11 13.11 -8.31
C SER A 94 13.86 14.42 -9.05
N LYS A 95 14.88 15.02 -9.66
CA LYS A 95 14.71 16.24 -10.46
C LYS A 95 13.83 16.01 -11.70
N GLU A 96 13.75 14.77 -12.15
CA GLU A 96 13.02 14.34 -13.33
C GLU A 96 11.67 13.67 -12.98
N ARG A 97 11.46 13.32 -11.70
CA ARG A 97 10.25 12.62 -11.23
C ARG A 97 9.60 13.31 -10.03
N ILE A 98 8.36 13.74 -10.20
CA ILE A 98 7.56 14.41 -9.17
C ILE A 98 6.78 13.35 -8.38
N PRO A 99 6.87 13.31 -7.04
CA PRO A 99 6.02 12.45 -6.23
C PRO A 99 4.58 13.01 -6.18
N ILE A 100 3.60 12.12 -6.30
CA ILE A 100 2.23 12.41 -5.86
C ILE A 100 2.24 12.41 -4.34
N SER A 101 1.49 13.33 -3.73
CA SER A 101 1.34 13.36 -2.27
C SER A 101 0.94 11.97 -1.77
N SER A 102 1.71 11.46 -0.82
CA SER A 102 1.55 10.11 -0.25
C SER A 102 0.16 9.93 0.37
N LEU A 103 -0.37 10.97 1.01
CA LEU A 103 -1.73 11.00 1.56
C LEU A 103 -2.80 10.86 0.46
N LEU A 104 -2.63 11.59 -0.65
CA LEU A 104 -3.57 11.55 -1.77
C LEU A 104 -3.53 10.18 -2.47
N ALA A 105 -2.34 9.68 -2.78
CA ALA A 105 -2.17 8.37 -3.41
C ALA A 105 -2.77 7.26 -2.54
N LEU A 106 -2.52 7.28 -1.23
CA LEU A 106 -3.08 6.32 -0.28
C LEU A 106 -4.61 6.42 -0.20
N GLY A 107 -5.15 7.64 -0.10
CA GLY A 107 -6.59 7.88 -0.03
C GLY A 107 -7.32 7.39 -1.28
N ALA A 108 -6.83 7.78 -2.47
CA ALA A 108 -7.40 7.35 -3.74
C ALA A 108 -7.36 5.82 -3.88
N THR A 109 -6.20 5.20 -3.62
CA THR A 109 -6.03 3.74 -3.66
C THR A 109 -6.96 3.04 -2.68
N HIS A 110 -7.06 3.53 -1.45
CA HIS A 110 -7.91 2.96 -0.42
C HIS A 110 -9.38 2.95 -0.85
N HIS A 111 -9.90 4.09 -1.30
CA HIS A 111 -11.29 4.23 -1.74
C HIS A 111 -11.57 3.40 -3.00
N HIS A 112 -10.68 3.42 -3.98
CA HIS A 112 -10.83 2.63 -5.19
C HIS A 112 -10.86 1.11 -4.89
N LEU A 113 -10.03 0.63 -3.96
CA LEU A 113 -10.06 -0.77 -3.53
C LEU A 113 -11.32 -1.14 -2.73
N ILE A 114 -11.97 -0.18 -2.08
CA ILE A 114 -13.28 -0.39 -1.44
C ILE A 114 -14.35 -0.57 -2.51
N GLU A 115 -14.41 0.35 -3.48
CA GLU A 115 -15.39 0.32 -4.58
C GLU A 115 -15.30 -0.96 -5.40
N THR A 116 -14.08 -1.45 -5.61
CA THR A 116 -13.79 -2.71 -6.31
C THR A 116 -13.83 -3.97 -5.41
N ARG A 117 -14.18 -3.82 -4.12
CA ARG A 117 -14.31 -4.90 -3.12
C ARG A 117 -13.03 -5.71 -2.90
N LYS A 118 -11.86 -5.11 -3.10
CA LYS A 118 -10.55 -5.73 -2.90
C LYS A 118 -9.81 -5.24 -1.65
N ARG A 119 -10.28 -4.17 -1.00
CA ARG A 119 -9.60 -3.57 0.17
C ARG A 119 -9.31 -4.56 1.29
N MET A 120 -10.21 -5.51 1.55
CA MET A 120 -10.03 -6.55 2.59
C MET A 120 -8.94 -7.59 2.26
N LYS A 121 -8.48 -7.66 1.01
CA LYS A 121 -7.50 -8.67 0.55
C LYS A 121 -6.04 -8.24 0.76
N VAL A 122 -5.81 -6.95 0.96
CA VAL A 122 -4.46 -6.37 0.96
C VAL A 122 -4.19 -5.49 2.18
N ALA A 123 -2.95 -5.52 2.66
CA ALA A 123 -2.39 -4.45 3.47
C ALA A 123 -1.95 -3.30 2.54
N LEU A 124 -2.16 -2.06 2.97
CA LEU A 124 -1.58 -0.88 2.32
C LEU A 124 -0.51 -0.32 3.24
N ILE A 125 0.70 -0.12 2.71
CA ILE A 125 1.83 0.48 3.41
C ILE A 125 2.28 1.69 2.58
N ALA A 126 2.54 2.82 3.23
CA ALA A 126 3.07 4.01 2.58
C ALA A 126 4.56 4.17 2.93
N GLU A 127 5.42 4.10 1.92
CA GLU A 127 6.82 4.53 1.97
C GLU A 127 6.88 5.97 1.47
N SER A 128 7.04 6.92 2.40
CA SER A 128 6.93 8.35 2.12
C SER A 128 8.07 9.14 2.75
N ALA A 129 8.61 10.10 1.99
CA ALA A 129 9.54 11.12 2.46
C ALA A 129 8.82 12.38 3.00
N GLU A 130 7.50 12.48 2.83
CA GLU A 130 6.68 13.61 3.30
C GLU A 130 6.37 13.52 4.80
N ALA A 131 6.29 12.31 5.34
CA ALA A 131 5.95 12.07 6.75
C ALA A 131 7.07 12.58 7.68
N ARG A 132 6.76 13.57 8.53
CA ARG A 132 7.74 14.22 9.45
C ARG A 132 7.32 14.24 10.91
N GLU A 133 6.03 14.34 11.19
CA GLU A 133 5.49 14.47 12.55
C GLU A 133 4.55 13.29 12.88
N LEU A 134 4.49 12.93 14.16
CA LEU A 134 3.68 11.82 14.72
C LEU A 134 2.69 12.34 15.76
#